data_AF-A0A7V9GIU8-F1
#
_entry.id   AF-A0A7V9GIU8-F1
#
_cell.length_a   1.000
_cell.length_b   1.000
_cell.length_c   1.000
_cell.angle_alpha   90.00
_cell.angle_beta   90.00
_cell.angle_gamma   90.00
#
_symmetry.space_group_name_H-M   'P 1'
#
loop_
_entity.id
_entity.type
_entity.pdbx_description
1 polymer ?
#
loop_
_entity_poly.entity_id
_entity_poly.type
_entity_poly.pdbx_seq_one_letter_code
_entity_poly.pdbx_strand_id
1 'polypeptide(L)'
;VVPGDAAVVEAVCARAGELLGPPEPPARVHGDLWAGNVLAGADGRWWLVDAGAAHGGWREADLALLALFGGLSTGCRAAYGEALPLTDGWEERVALHQLHPLLVHAALFGGGYGRRAVAVARSYR
;
A
#
# COMPACT_ATOMS: atom_id res chain seq x y z
N VAL A 1 -18.75 4.30 -8.97
CA VAL A 1 -19.03 2.91 -8.56
C VAL A 1 -20.46 2.59 -8.95
N VAL A 2 -20.77 1.32 -9.18
CA VAL A 2 -22.10 0.81 -9.52
C VAL A 2 -22.63 -0.09 -8.40
N PRO A 3 -23.95 -0.35 -8.31
CA PRO A 3 -24.49 -1.33 -7.36
C PRO A 3 -23.75 -2.67 -7.47
N GLY A 4 -23.38 -3.25 -6.32
CA GLY A 4 -22.61 -4.50 -6.25
C GLY A 4 -21.09 -4.34 -6.23
N ASP A 5 -20.54 -3.15 -6.48
CA ASP A 5 -19.09 -2.92 -6.39
C ASP A 5 -18.53 -3.14 -4.96
N ALA A 6 -19.31 -2.80 -3.93
CA ALA A 6 -18.93 -3.05 -2.54
C ALA A 6 -18.74 -4.54 -2.25
N ALA A 7 -19.64 -5.40 -2.76
CA ALA A 7 -19.57 -6.85 -2.58
C ALA A 7 -18.30 -7.47 -3.19
N VAL A 8 -17.73 -6.83 -4.23
CA VAL A 8 -16.44 -7.27 -4.79
C VAL A 8 -15.30 -7.02 -3.81
N VAL A 9 -15.28 -5.85 -3.18
CA VAL A 9 -14.27 -5.50 -2.16
C VAL A 9 -14.44 -6.38 -0.92
N GLU A 10 -15.67 -6.55 -0.45
CA GLU A 10 -15.99 -7.42 0.70
C GLU A 10 -15.53 -8.86 0.49
N ALA A 11 -15.70 -9.41 -0.71
CA ALA A 11 -15.25 -10.77 -1.04
C ALA A 11 -13.72 -10.92 -0.95
N VAL A 12 -12.96 -9.89 -1.34
CA VAL A 12 -11.50 -9.88 -1.19
C VAL A 12 -11.11 -9.74 0.28
N CYS A 13 -11.78 -8.87 1.04
CA CYS A 13 -11.54 -8.73 2.48
C CYS A 13 -11.79 -10.03 3.24
N ALA A 14 -12.84 -10.78 2.89
CA ALA A 14 -13.14 -12.08 3.50
C ALA A 14 -12.02 -13.11 3.28
N ARG A 15 -11.25 -12.97 2.20
CA ARG A 15 -10.12 -13.83 1.81
C ARG A 15 -8.76 -13.23 2.15
N ALA A 16 -8.71 -12.11 2.89
CA ALA A 16 -7.46 -11.41 3.15
C ALA A 16 -6.39 -12.31 3.80
N GLY A 17 -6.79 -13.23 4.69
CA GLY A 17 -5.88 -14.20 5.31
C GLY A 17 -5.21 -15.18 4.33
N GLU A 18 -5.84 -15.45 3.19
CA GLU A 18 -5.27 -16.28 2.12
C GLU A 18 -4.37 -15.46 1.18
N LEU A 19 -4.76 -14.20 0.94
CA LEU A 19 -4.18 -13.35 -0.10
C LEU A 19 -2.96 -12.55 0.38
N LEU A 20 -2.86 -12.23 1.67
CA LEU A 20 -1.78 -11.40 2.23
C LEU A 20 -0.43 -12.13 2.32
N GLY A 21 -0.38 -13.42 1.99
CA GLY A 21 0.87 -14.19 2.01
C GLY A 21 1.18 -14.80 3.38
N PRO A 22 2.39 -15.38 3.55
CA PRO A 22 2.76 -16.09 4.78
C PRO A 22 2.92 -15.12 5.95
N PRO A 23 2.54 -15.51 7.19
CA PRO A 23 2.71 -14.65 8.36
C PRO A 23 4.15 -14.16 8.55
N GLU A 24 4.32 -12.85 8.74
CA GLU A 24 5.59 -12.22 9.13
C GLU A 24 5.42 -11.40 10.42
N PRO A 25 6.50 -11.15 11.19
CA PRO A 25 6.44 -10.26 12.34
C PRO A 25 5.96 -8.86 11.93
N PRO A 26 5.15 -8.17 12.75
CA PRO A 26 4.65 -6.84 12.41
C PRO A 26 5.82 -5.85 12.31
N ALA A 27 5.90 -5.15 11.17
CA ALA A 27 6.81 -4.05 10.98
C ALA A 27 6.21 -2.75 11.53
N ARG A 28 7.07 -1.80 11.89
CA ARG A 28 6.66 -0.43 12.18
C ARG A 28 6.44 0.29 10.86
N VAL A 29 5.18 0.39 10.45
CA VAL A 29 4.81 1.09 9.21
C VAL A 29 4.54 2.55 9.51
N HIS A 30 4.88 3.41 8.55
CA HIS A 30 4.56 4.83 8.54
C HIS A 30 3.05 5.04 8.37
N GLY A 31 2.39 4.20 7.58
CA GLY A 31 0.92 4.17 7.42
C GLY A 31 0.36 5.19 6.43
N ASP A 32 1.11 6.27 6.16
CA ASP A 32 0.80 7.25 5.11
C ASP A 32 2.04 7.59 4.25
N LEU A 33 2.81 6.58 3.85
CA LEU A 33 4.05 6.79 3.09
C LEU A 33 3.81 6.95 1.58
N TRP A 34 3.63 8.18 1.12
CA TRP A 34 3.59 8.55 -0.30
C TRP A 34 4.65 9.63 -0.62
N ALA A 35 4.90 9.95 -1.89
CA ALA A 35 5.95 10.92 -2.26
C ALA A 35 5.85 12.28 -1.54
N GLY A 36 4.64 12.77 -1.24
CA GLY A 36 4.47 14.03 -0.51
C GLY A 36 5.05 14.02 0.91
N ASN A 37 5.15 12.83 1.51
CA ASN A 37 5.67 12.62 2.86
C ASN A 37 7.15 12.19 2.88
N VAL A 38 7.84 12.27 1.74
CA VAL A 38 9.27 11.96 1.60
C VAL A 38 10.02 13.23 1.21
N LEU A 39 10.81 13.77 2.15
CA LEU A 39 11.51 15.04 1.98
C LEU A 39 13.02 14.86 1.89
N ALA A 40 13.67 15.52 0.94
CA ALA A 40 15.13 15.62 0.89
C ALA A 40 15.60 16.67 1.91
N GLY A 41 16.42 16.25 2.87
CA GLY A 41 17.07 17.11 3.84
C GLY A 41 18.31 17.80 3.29
N ALA A 42 18.62 18.98 3.83
CA ALA A 42 19.86 19.70 3.51
C ALA A 42 21.13 18.96 3.98
N ASP A 43 20.97 17.97 4.86
CA ASP A 43 22.02 17.07 5.34
C ASP A 43 22.28 15.87 4.40
N GLY A 44 21.65 15.85 3.23
CA GLY A 44 21.77 14.77 2.25
C GLY A 44 20.99 13.51 2.60
N ARG A 45 20.14 13.55 3.64
CA ARG A 45 19.29 12.42 4.04
C ARG A 45 17.85 12.60 3.57
N TRP A 46 17.12 11.50 3.52
CA TRP A 46 15.68 11.52 3.31
C TRP A 46 14.96 11.49 4.67
N TRP A 47 13.92 12.32 4.79
CA TRP A 47 13.07 12.44 5.97
C TRP A 47 11.66 11.97 5.64
N LEU A 48 11.09 11.17 6.54
CA LEU A 48 9.69 10.74 6.46
C LEU A 48 8.87 11.59 7.44
N VAL A 49 7.82 12.23 6.95
CA VAL A 49 7.00 13.19 7.72
C VAL A 49 5.53 12.79 7.71
N ASP A 50 4.74 13.39 8.61
CA ASP A 50 3.29 13.16 8.71
C ASP A 50 2.91 11.68 9.01
N ALA A 51 3.71 11.02 9.84
CA ALA A 51 3.51 9.65 10.33
C ALA A 51 2.36 9.49 11.35
N GLY A 52 1.28 10.29 11.24
CA GLY A 52 0.13 10.24 12.16
C GLY A 52 -0.63 8.91 12.11
N ALA A 53 -0.47 8.15 11.02
CA ALA A 53 -1.04 6.83 10.82
C ALA A 53 -0.07 5.68 11.16
N ALA A 54 1.05 5.94 11.85
CA ALA A 54 2.03 4.90 12.13
C ALA A 54 1.48 3.80 13.04
N HIS A 55 1.72 2.54 12.67
CA HIS A 55 1.22 1.36 13.40
C HIS A 55 2.07 0.10 13.14
N GLY A 56 1.70 -1.01 13.77
CA GLY A 56 2.26 -2.32 13.48
C GLY A 56 1.51 -2.97 12.31
N GLY A 57 2.21 -3.37 11.25
CA GLY A 57 1.56 -3.94 10.07
C GLY A 57 2.53 -4.63 9.11
N TRP A 58 2.03 -4.95 7.91
CA TRP A 58 2.83 -5.49 6.83
C TRP A 58 3.71 -4.39 6.24
N ARG A 59 5.02 -4.63 6.17
CA ARG A 59 5.97 -3.64 5.60
C ARG A 59 5.71 -3.35 4.12
N GLU A 60 5.09 -4.28 3.41
CA GLU A 60 4.61 -4.10 2.03
C GLU A 60 3.61 -2.95 1.89
N ALA A 61 2.87 -2.59 2.96
CA ALA A 61 1.87 -1.54 2.90
C ALA A 61 2.46 -0.16 2.56
N ASP A 62 3.59 0.21 3.18
CA ASP A 62 4.26 1.48 2.91
C ASP A 62 4.85 1.52 1.50
N LEU A 63 5.45 0.41 1.05
CA LEU A 63 5.99 0.30 -0.31
C LEU A 63 4.89 0.37 -1.37
N ALA A 64 3.75 -0.25 -1.09
CA ALA A 64 2.58 -0.23 -1.95
C ALA A 64 1.99 1.18 -2.07
N LEU A 65 1.99 1.96 -0.99
CA LEU A 65 1.54 3.35 -1.00
C LEU A 65 2.52 4.27 -1.75
N LEU A 66 3.83 4.10 -1.56
CA LEU A 66 4.87 4.77 -2.35
C LEU A 66 4.74 4.45 -3.85
N ALA A 67 4.37 3.23 -4.21
CA ALA A 67 4.13 2.86 -5.59
C ALA A 67 2.83 3.49 -6.15
N LEU A 68 1.81 3.69 -5.31
CA LEU A 68 0.47 4.14 -5.71
C LEU A 68 0.44 5.62 -6.13
N PHE A 69 1.14 6.48 -5.40
CA PHE A 69 1.14 7.94 -5.61
C PHE A 69 2.47 8.49 -6.10
N GLY A 70 3.35 7.60 -6.58
CA GLY A 70 4.72 7.93 -6.91
C GLY A 70 5.57 8.05 -5.64
N GLY A 71 6.85 7.69 -5.75
CA GLY A 71 7.80 7.69 -4.63
C GLY A 71 8.68 6.45 -4.58
N LEU A 72 8.19 5.30 -5.06
CA LEU A 72 9.01 4.08 -5.15
C LEU A 72 9.86 4.06 -6.44
N SER A 73 11.04 4.66 -6.40
CA SER A 73 12.01 4.55 -7.50
C SER A 73 12.59 3.13 -7.61
N THR A 74 13.12 2.78 -8.79
CA THR A 74 13.81 1.49 -8.99
C THR A 74 15.00 1.32 -8.04
N GLY A 75 15.75 2.41 -7.79
CA GLY A 75 16.86 2.42 -6.83
C GLY A 75 16.39 2.22 -5.39
N CYS A 76 15.31 2.88 -4.97
CA CYS A 76 14.72 2.69 -3.64
C CYS A 76 14.26 1.24 -3.44
N ARG A 77 13.56 0.68 -4.44
CA ARG A 77 13.11 -0.72 -4.43
C ARG A 77 14.27 -1.71 -4.32
N ALA A 78 15.33 -1.51 -5.10
CA ALA A 78 16.52 -2.36 -5.06
C ALA A 78 17.21 -2.29 -3.69
N ALA A 79 17.46 -1.07 -3.18
CA ALA A 79 18.10 -0.87 -1.88
C ALA A 79 17.28 -1.45 -0.72
N TYR A 80 15.95 -1.33 -0.78
CA TYR A 80 15.07 -1.98 0.20
C TYR A 80 15.17 -3.51 0.12
N GLY A 81 15.14 -4.08 -1.09
CA GLY A 81 15.26 -5.52 -1.30
C GLY A 81 16.59 -6.10 -0.83
N GLU A 82 17.68 -5.34 -0.93
CA GLU A 82 19.01 -5.72 -0.40
C GLU A 82 19.05 -5.66 1.13
N ALA A 83 18.47 -4.61 1.74
CA ALA A 83 18.52 -4.41 3.18
C ALA A 83 17.53 -5.28 3.96
N LEU A 84 16.33 -5.49 3.41
CA LEU A 84 15.25 -6.25 4.03
C LEU A 84 14.42 -6.97 2.96
N PRO A 85 14.89 -8.14 2.47
CA PRO A 85 14.23 -8.91 1.42
C PRO A 85 12.74 -9.13 1.68
N LEU A 86 11.90 -8.87 0.68
CA LEU A 86 10.47 -9.14 0.74
C LEU A 86 10.19 -10.62 0.54
N THR A 87 9.06 -11.11 1.07
CA THR A 87 8.69 -12.51 0.88
C THR A 87 8.30 -12.75 -0.58
N ASP A 88 8.45 -13.99 -1.04
CA ASP A 88 8.08 -14.36 -2.41
C ASP A 88 6.62 -13.98 -2.71
N GLY A 89 6.37 -13.52 -3.94
CA GLY A 89 5.04 -13.10 -4.37
C GLY A 89 4.60 -11.70 -3.89
N TRP A 90 5.51 -10.88 -3.33
CA TRP A 90 5.17 -9.55 -2.83
C TRP A 90 4.72 -8.59 -3.93
N GLU A 91 5.26 -8.72 -5.15
CA GLU A 91 4.90 -7.86 -6.28
C GLU A 91 3.42 -8.03 -6.64
N GLU A 92 2.92 -9.26 -6.57
CA GLU A 92 1.51 -9.62 -6.76
C GLU A 92 0.62 -9.12 -5.63
N ARG A 93 1.17 -8.85 -4.44
CA ARG A 93 0.42 -8.31 -3.29
C ARG A 93 0.44 -6.78 -3.20
N VAL A 94 1.27 -6.09 -3.99
CA VAL A 94 1.32 -4.62 -4.00
C VAL A 94 -0.09 -4.03 -4.21
N ALA A 95 -0.83 -4.50 -5.22
CA ALA A 95 -2.16 -3.95 -5.49
C ALA A 95 -3.16 -4.28 -4.36
N LEU A 96 -3.04 -5.45 -3.71
CA LEU A 96 -3.85 -5.82 -2.54
C LEU A 96 -3.63 -4.82 -1.40
N HIS A 97 -2.37 -4.49 -1.09
CA HIS A 97 -2.03 -3.48 -0.09
C HIS A 97 -2.52 -2.07 -0.48
N GLN A 98 -2.66 -1.76 -1.76
CA GLN A 98 -3.23 -0.50 -2.24
C GLN A 98 -4.74 -0.37 -2.05
N LEU A 99 -5.48 -1.45 -1.75
CA LEU A 99 -6.93 -1.36 -1.51
C LEU A 99 -7.26 -0.41 -0.35
N HIS A 100 -6.54 -0.52 0.76
CA HIS A 100 -6.77 0.34 1.92
C HIS A 100 -6.64 1.84 1.59
N PRO A 101 -5.51 2.34 1.06
CA PRO A 101 -5.37 3.76 0.73
C PRO A 101 -6.33 4.20 -0.38
N LEU A 102 -6.65 3.35 -1.35
CA LEU A 102 -7.66 3.68 -2.37
C LEU A 102 -9.06 3.87 -1.79
N LEU A 103 -9.46 3.03 -0.82
CA LEU A 103 -10.75 3.15 -0.13
C LEU A 103 -10.78 4.40 0.76
N VAL A 104 -9.71 4.70 1.48
CA VAL A 104 -9.55 5.94 2.25
C VAL A 104 -9.71 7.16 1.33
N HIS A 105 -9.02 7.18 0.19
CA HIS A 105 -9.13 8.29 -0.77
C HIS A 105 -10.52 8.38 -1.41
N ALA A 106 -11.19 7.25 -1.64
CA ALA A 106 -12.58 7.26 -2.10
C ALA A 106 -13.53 7.88 -1.07
N ALA A 107 -13.32 7.61 0.22
CA ALA A 107 -14.11 8.18 1.30
C ALA A 107 -13.86 9.68 1.51
N LEU A 108 -12.59 10.11 1.43
CA LEU A 108 -12.19 11.51 1.70
C LEU A 108 -12.38 12.44 0.49
N PHE A 109 -12.07 11.95 -0.71
CA PHE A 109 -11.97 12.78 -1.92
C PHE A 109 -12.90 12.34 -3.05
N GLY A 110 -13.53 11.17 -2.95
CA GLY A 110 -14.44 10.64 -3.97
C GLY A 110 -13.75 10.37 -5.30
N GLY A 111 -14.28 10.93 -6.38
CA GLY A 111 -13.69 10.85 -7.71
C GLY A 111 -13.50 9.42 -8.24
N GLY A 112 -12.35 9.17 -8.88
CA GLY A 112 -12.02 7.89 -9.52
C GLY A 112 -11.54 6.79 -8.57
N TYR A 113 -11.26 7.11 -7.30
CA TYR A 113 -10.61 6.19 -6.37
C TYR A 113 -11.45 4.94 -6.09
N GLY A 114 -12.76 5.08 -5.92
CA GLY A 114 -13.65 3.94 -5.73
C GLY A 114 -13.64 2.98 -6.93
N ARG A 115 -13.59 3.50 -8.17
CA ARG A 115 -13.47 2.65 -9.37
C ARG A 115 -12.13 1.92 -9.43
N ARG A 116 -11.03 2.58 -9.04
CA ARG A 116 -9.70 1.96 -8.96
C ARG A 116 -9.67 0.87 -7.88
N ALA A 117 -10.23 1.12 -6.70
CA ALA A 117 -10.33 0.12 -5.64
C ALA A 117 -11.08 -1.14 -6.12
N VAL A 118 -12.20 -0.95 -6.82
CA VAL A 118 -12.96 -2.08 -7.40
C VAL A 118 -12.16 -2.80 -8.47
N ALA A 119 -11.47 -2.09 -9.36
CA ALA A 119 -10.65 -2.71 -10.40
C ALA A 119 -9.54 -3.58 -9.81
N VAL A 120 -8.88 -3.10 -8.75
CA VAL A 120 -7.91 -3.87 -7.97
C VAL A 120 -8.60 -5.08 -7.32
N ALA A 121 -9.73 -4.91 -6.64
CA ALA A 121 -10.41 -6.03 -6.00
C ALA A 121 -10.81 -7.12 -7.01
N ARG A 122 -11.16 -6.76 -8.25
CA ARG A 122 -11.47 -7.73 -9.32
C ARG A 122 -10.27 -8.56 -9.77
N SER A 123 -9.03 -8.09 -9.62
CA SER A 123 -7.85 -8.89 -9.98
C SER A 123 -7.53 -9.99 -8.97
N TYR A 124 -8.17 -9.97 -7.79
CA TYR A 124 -8.01 -10.97 -6.73
C TYR A 124 -9.21 -11.89 -6.55
N ARG A 125 -10.18 -11.83 -7.48
CA ARG A 125 -11.40 -12.62 -7.40
C ARG A 125 -11.17 -14.05 -7.88
#